data_AF-A0A498IGR3-F1
#
_entry.id   AF-A0A498IGR3-F1
#
_cell.length_a   1.000
_cell.length_b   1.000
_cell.length_c   1.000
_cell.angle_alpha   90.00
_cell.angle_beta   90.00
_cell.angle_gamma   90.00
#
_symmetry.space_group_name_H-M   'P 1'
#
loop_
_entity.id
_entity.type
_entity.pdbx_description
1 polymer ?
#
loop_
_entity_poly.entity_id
_entity_poly.type
_entity_poly.pdbx_seq_one_letter_code
_entity_poly.pdbx_strand_id
1 'polypeptide(L)'
;MVATISGGFGGRNGRGRKKVTKSSRAGLQFPVGRIGRFLKAGRYAQRIGTGAPIYLAAVLEYLAAEVLELAGNAARDNKKSRITPRHVQLAVRNDEELGKLLKGVTIASGGVLPHINPVLLPKPAFNGGDAKKKAAKSPKPAKTVADIPSAPAAEFSPNPPAAAADSASDVAENVPNSPNAPRSPSSGVSGLSTTT
;
A
#
# COMPACT_ATOMS: atom_id res chain seq x y z
N MET A 1 6.50 5.27 -66.94
CA MET A 1 6.21 3.93 -66.39
C MET A 1 5.83 4.13 -64.92
N VAL A 2 4.52 4.15 -64.64
CA VAL A 2 3.98 4.33 -63.27
C VAL A 2 3.96 2.96 -62.60
N ALA A 3 4.66 2.82 -61.47
CA ALA A 3 4.57 1.64 -60.62
C ALA A 3 3.87 2.04 -59.32
N THR A 4 2.56 1.81 -59.29
CA THR A 4 1.73 1.74 -58.09
C THR A 4 2.10 0.46 -57.33
N ILE A 5 2.73 0.58 -56.16
CA ILE A 5 2.83 -0.56 -55.23
C ILE A 5 1.66 -0.49 -54.26
N SER A 6 0.67 -1.30 -54.62
CA SER A 6 -0.41 -1.80 -53.79
C SER A 6 0.09 -2.54 -52.54
N GLY A 7 -0.58 -2.28 -51.42
CA GLY A 7 -1.03 -3.35 -50.52
C GLY A 7 -0.04 -3.85 -49.46
N GLY A 8 -0.29 -3.46 -48.20
CA GLY A 8 0.38 -4.08 -47.05
C GLY A 8 -0.12 -3.59 -45.69
N PHE A 9 -1.41 -3.25 -45.53
CA PHE A 9 -1.96 -3.07 -44.18
C PHE A 9 -2.18 -4.45 -43.55
N GLY A 10 -1.15 -4.92 -42.84
CA GLY A 10 -1.18 -6.13 -42.03
C GLY A 10 -2.42 -6.16 -41.13
N GLY A 11 -3.21 -7.22 -41.31
CA GLY A 11 -4.54 -7.40 -40.77
C GLY A 11 -4.64 -7.25 -39.25
N ARG A 12 -5.66 -6.51 -38.82
CA ARG A 12 -6.18 -6.51 -37.46
C ARG A 12 -7.33 -7.51 -37.33
N ASN A 13 -7.09 -8.76 -37.71
CA ASN A 13 -8.02 -9.86 -37.50
C ASN A 13 -7.43 -10.87 -36.52
N GLY A 14 -7.28 -10.43 -35.27
CA GLY A 14 -7.16 -11.32 -34.13
C GLY A 14 -8.20 -10.86 -33.12
N ARG A 15 -9.12 -11.75 -32.72
CA ARG A 15 -10.05 -11.52 -31.59
C ARG A 15 -9.22 -11.01 -30.41
N GLY A 16 -9.22 -9.69 -30.22
CA GLY A 16 -8.19 -9.03 -29.43
C GLY A 16 -8.27 -9.47 -27.99
N ARG A 17 -7.20 -10.08 -27.46
CA ARG A 17 -7.09 -10.36 -26.02
C ARG A 17 -7.37 -9.05 -25.29
N LYS A 18 -8.37 -9.06 -24.40
CA LYS A 18 -8.72 -7.90 -23.58
C LYS A 18 -7.44 -7.35 -22.93
N LYS A 19 -7.16 -6.06 -23.14
CA LYS A 19 -5.99 -5.42 -22.53
C LYS A 19 -6.20 -5.37 -21.02
N VAL A 20 -5.53 -6.25 -20.29
CA VAL A 20 -5.52 -6.23 -18.83
C VAL A 20 -4.47 -5.23 -18.35
N THR A 21 -4.84 -4.37 -17.42
CA THR A 21 -3.94 -3.36 -16.84
C THR A 21 -2.88 -4.03 -15.96
N LYS A 22 -1.73 -3.37 -15.80
CA LYS A 22 -0.68 -3.87 -14.88
C LYS A 22 -1.18 -3.94 -13.43
N SER A 23 -2.00 -2.99 -13.01
CA SER A 23 -2.65 -3.01 -11.68
C SER A 23 -3.52 -4.24 -11.49
N SER A 24 -4.43 -4.52 -12.44
CA SER A 24 -5.30 -5.70 -12.37
C SER A 24 -4.52 -7.01 -12.40
N ARG A 25 -3.43 -7.10 -13.18
CA ARG A 25 -2.54 -8.28 -13.18
C ARG A 25 -1.80 -8.46 -11.85
N ALA A 26 -1.50 -7.37 -11.14
CA ALA A 26 -0.78 -7.39 -9.87
C ALA A 26 -1.71 -7.47 -8.65
N GLY A 27 -3.03 -7.43 -8.83
CA GLY A 27 -4.00 -7.41 -7.73
C GLY A 27 -4.02 -6.09 -6.93
N LEU A 28 -3.54 -4.99 -7.51
CA LEU A 28 -3.42 -3.70 -6.83
C LEU A 28 -4.54 -2.74 -7.25
N GLN A 29 -5.11 -2.01 -6.30
CA GLN A 29 -5.99 -0.88 -6.56
C GLN A 29 -5.20 0.34 -7.08
N PHE A 30 -3.96 0.49 -6.64
CA PHE A 30 -3.13 1.63 -7.02
C PHE A 30 -2.66 1.54 -8.49
N PRO A 31 -2.49 2.69 -9.17
CA PRO A 31 -2.23 2.73 -10.60
C PRO A 31 -0.74 2.49 -10.94
N VAL A 32 -0.34 1.23 -11.07
CA VAL A 32 1.02 0.79 -11.42
C VAL A 32 1.57 1.49 -12.66
N GLY A 33 0.74 1.65 -13.71
CA GLY A 33 1.14 2.33 -14.94
C GLY A 33 1.50 3.81 -14.73
N ARG A 34 0.76 4.51 -13.86
CA ARG A 34 0.99 5.93 -13.54
C ARG A 34 2.25 6.09 -12.71
N ILE A 35 2.45 5.22 -11.73
CA ILE A 35 3.65 5.20 -10.89
C ILE A 35 4.90 4.94 -11.74
N GLY A 36 4.84 3.99 -12.68
CA GLY A 36 5.95 3.76 -13.62
C GLY A 36 6.27 4.96 -14.51
N ARG A 37 5.27 5.75 -14.91
CA ARG A 37 5.49 7.02 -15.63
C ARG A 37 6.17 8.05 -14.73
N PHE A 38 5.73 8.21 -13.48
CA PHE A 38 6.33 9.14 -12.53
C PHE A 38 7.76 8.78 -12.17
N LEU A 39 8.09 7.49 -12.02
CA LEU A 39 9.46 7.03 -11.79
C LEU A 39 10.41 7.41 -12.94
N LYS A 40 9.93 7.34 -14.20
CA LYS A 40 10.71 7.78 -15.36
C LYS A 40 10.84 9.30 -15.43
N ALA A 41 9.74 10.01 -15.17
CA ALA A 41 9.73 11.48 -15.19
C ALA A 41 10.61 12.10 -14.11
N GLY A 42 10.70 11.45 -12.93
CA GLY A 42 11.53 11.90 -11.81
C GLY A 42 13.04 11.70 -12.00
N ARG A 43 13.48 11.04 -13.09
CA ARG A 43 14.91 10.82 -13.42
C ARG A 43 15.74 10.22 -12.26
N TYR A 44 15.14 9.38 -11.41
CA TYR A 44 15.81 8.76 -10.27
C TYR A 44 16.94 7.79 -10.67
N ALA A 45 16.86 7.22 -11.88
CA ALA A 45 17.88 6.36 -12.48
C ALA A 45 17.77 6.38 -14.01
N GLN A 46 18.83 5.97 -14.72
CA GLN A 46 18.83 5.88 -16.19
C GLN A 46 17.80 4.88 -16.73
N ARG A 47 17.57 3.77 -16.00
CA ARG A 47 16.58 2.74 -16.34
C ARG A 47 15.77 2.39 -15.10
N ILE A 48 14.48 2.11 -15.29
CA ILE A 48 13.57 1.66 -14.24
C ILE A 48 13.18 0.21 -14.56
N GLY A 49 13.44 -0.70 -13.63
CA GLY A 49 13.06 -2.11 -13.76
C GLY A 49 11.54 -2.31 -13.89
N THR A 50 11.13 -3.40 -14.53
CA THR A 50 9.70 -3.68 -14.78
C THR A 50 8.89 -3.90 -13.50
N GLY A 51 9.52 -4.48 -12.47
CA GLY A 51 8.92 -4.73 -11.15
C GLY A 51 8.91 -3.54 -10.20
N ALA A 52 9.81 -2.56 -10.38
CA ALA A 52 9.90 -1.38 -9.51
C ALA A 52 8.57 -0.62 -9.32
N PRO A 53 7.80 -0.29 -10.37
CA PRO A 53 6.50 0.38 -10.19
C PRO A 53 5.42 -0.51 -9.57
N ILE A 54 5.56 -1.83 -9.64
CA ILE A 54 4.61 -2.76 -9.00
C ILE A 54 4.88 -2.76 -7.50
N TYR A 55 6.14 -2.94 -7.11
CA TYR A 55 6.55 -2.95 -5.71
C TYR A 55 6.21 -1.62 -5.01
N LEU A 56 6.57 -0.48 -5.63
CA LEU A 56 6.23 0.82 -5.07
C LEU A 56 4.71 1.04 -4.97
N ALA A 57 3.93 0.59 -5.96
CA ALA A 57 2.47 0.68 -5.89
C ALA A 57 1.90 -0.11 -4.72
N ALA A 58 2.40 -1.32 -4.48
CA ALA A 58 1.98 -2.15 -3.36
C ALA A 58 2.30 -1.50 -2.00
N VAL A 59 3.50 -0.94 -1.84
CA VAL A 59 3.88 -0.24 -0.60
C VAL A 59 3.01 1.00 -0.36
N LEU A 60 2.76 1.80 -1.41
CA LEU A 60 1.90 2.98 -1.30
C LEU A 60 0.44 2.61 -0.99
N GLU A 61 -0.06 1.53 -1.57
CA GLU A 61 -1.40 0.99 -1.30
C GLU A 61 -1.52 0.51 0.14
N TYR A 62 -0.52 -0.24 0.62
CA TYR A 62 -0.45 -0.72 2.00
C TYR A 62 -0.47 0.45 3.01
N LEU A 63 0.41 1.44 2.85
CA LEU A 63 0.46 2.60 3.75
C LEU A 63 -0.84 3.42 3.72
N ALA A 64 -1.46 3.57 2.55
CA ALA A 64 -2.74 4.24 2.43
C ALA A 64 -3.86 3.48 3.14
N ALA A 65 -3.90 2.15 3.00
CA ALA A 65 -4.86 1.30 3.69
C ALA A 65 -4.70 1.39 5.22
N GLU A 66 -3.47 1.33 5.72
CA GLU A 66 -3.17 1.42 7.16
C GLU A 66 -3.68 2.74 7.76
N VAL A 67 -3.35 3.87 7.13
CA VAL A 67 -3.83 5.19 7.57
C VAL A 67 -5.36 5.29 7.50
N LEU A 68 -5.98 4.74 6.46
CA LEU A 68 -7.43 4.78 6.29
C LEU A 68 -8.17 3.88 7.27
N GLU A 69 -7.61 2.73 7.64
CA GLU A 69 -8.17 1.81 8.63
C GLU A 69 -8.19 2.49 10.01
N LEU A 70 -7.04 2.99 10.46
CA LEU A 70 -6.93 3.68 11.75
C LEU A 70 -7.76 4.97 11.79
N ALA A 71 -7.74 5.77 10.72
CA ALA A 71 -8.56 6.98 10.65
C ALA A 71 -10.06 6.67 10.54
N GLY A 72 -10.43 5.54 9.93
CA GLY A 72 -11.78 5.02 9.87
C GLY A 72 -12.28 4.61 11.27
N ASN A 73 -11.44 3.92 12.04
CA ASN A 73 -11.73 3.57 13.43
C ASN A 73 -11.88 4.83 14.30
N ALA A 74 -10.96 5.79 14.18
CA ALA A 74 -11.09 7.09 14.86
C ALA A 74 -12.37 7.87 14.45
N ALA A 75 -12.82 7.74 13.20
CA ALA A 75 -14.08 8.35 12.76
C ALA A 75 -15.30 7.67 13.42
N ARG A 76 -15.29 6.33 13.46
CA ARG A 76 -16.34 5.50 14.08
C ARG A 76 -16.45 5.76 15.59
N ASP A 77 -15.31 5.87 16.29
CA ASP A 77 -15.28 6.19 17.72
C ASP A 77 -15.88 7.57 18.01
N ASN A 78 -15.66 8.51 17.11
CA ASN A 78 -16.28 9.84 17.15
C ASN A 78 -17.72 9.87 16.59
N LYS A 79 -18.33 8.70 16.36
CA LYS A 79 -19.69 8.53 15.82
C LYS A 79 -19.92 9.24 14.49
N LYS A 80 -18.91 9.28 13.63
CA LYS A 80 -18.95 9.89 12.30
C LYS A 80 -18.71 8.84 11.21
N SER A 81 -19.43 8.96 10.11
CA SER A 81 -19.26 8.09 8.93
C SER A 81 -18.18 8.59 7.95
N ARG A 82 -17.80 9.87 8.04
CA ARG A 82 -16.82 10.50 7.14
C ARG A 82 -15.51 10.76 7.87
N ILE A 83 -14.40 10.36 7.26
CA ILE A 83 -13.05 10.71 7.70
C ILE A 83 -12.83 12.22 7.52
N THR A 84 -12.30 12.87 8.55
CA THR A 84 -11.93 14.29 8.54
C THR A 84 -10.44 14.44 8.86
N PRO A 85 -9.80 15.59 8.61
CA PRO A 85 -8.38 15.78 8.95
C PRO A 85 -8.07 15.50 10.44
N ARG A 86 -9.03 15.76 11.34
CA ARG A 86 -8.91 15.40 12.76
C ARG A 86 -8.71 13.90 12.96
N HIS A 87 -9.47 13.06 12.27
CA HIS A 87 -9.36 11.61 12.42
C HIS A 87 -8.01 11.09 11.91
N VAL A 88 -7.52 11.65 10.81
CA VAL A 88 -6.17 11.33 10.28
C VAL A 88 -5.09 11.74 11.29
N GLN A 89 -5.20 12.93 11.89
CA GLN A 89 -4.26 13.37 12.91
C GLN A 89 -4.29 12.46 14.16
N LEU A 90 -5.47 12.06 14.62
CA LEU A 90 -5.59 11.14 15.77
C LEU A 90 -4.96 9.79 15.46
N ALA A 91 -5.24 9.21 14.28
CA ALA A 91 -4.67 7.95 13.84
C ALA A 91 -3.13 8.01 13.79
N VAL A 92 -2.57 8.99 13.09
CA VAL A 92 -1.13 9.14 12.90
C VAL A 92 -0.38 9.41 14.21
N ARG A 93 -0.98 10.15 15.15
CA ARG A 93 -0.28 10.54 16.39
C ARG A 93 -0.42 9.52 17.51
N ASN A 94 -1.42 8.64 17.46
CA ASN A 94 -1.58 7.53 18.39
C ASN A 94 -0.82 6.28 17.96
N ASP A 95 -0.41 6.19 16.69
CA ASP A 95 0.39 5.10 16.17
C ASP A 95 1.89 5.45 16.16
N GLU A 96 2.73 4.56 16.69
CA GLU A 96 4.16 4.81 16.85
C GLU A 96 4.89 4.85 15.49
N GLU A 97 4.55 3.92 14.59
CA GLU A 97 5.22 3.77 13.31
C GLU A 97 4.87 4.90 12.35
N LEU A 98 3.58 5.22 12.22
CA LEU A 98 3.07 6.34 11.44
C LEU A 98 3.52 7.68 12.05
N GLY A 99 3.54 7.80 13.37
CA GLY A 99 4.01 8.98 14.08
C GLY A 99 5.48 9.27 13.78
N LYS A 100 6.31 8.22 13.68
CA LYS A 100 7.71 8.30 13.28
C LYS A 100 7.88 8.58 11.79
N LEU A 101 7.13 7.90 10.93
CA LEU A 101 7.18 8.07 9.48
C LEU A 101 6.77 9.49 9.06
N LEU A 102 5.77 10.06 9.72
CA LEU A 102 5.23 11.40 9.45
C LEU A 102 5.72 12.45 10.46
N LYS A 103 6.92 12.23 11.03
CA LYS A 103 7.60 13.22 11.86
C LYS A 103 7.94 14.44 11.01
N GLY A 104 7.52 15.62 11.46
CA GLY A 104 7.73 16.88 10.74
C GLY A 104 6.68 17.21 9.67
N VAL A 105 5.70 16.34 9.42
CA VAL A 105 4.57 16.63 8.53
C VAL A 105 3.44 17.29 9.32
N THR A 106 2.98 18.46 8.87
CA THR A 106 1.81 19.15 9.43
C THR A 106 0.54 18.72 8.71
N ILE A 107 -0.41 18.15 9.45
CA ILE A 107 -1.76 17.84 8.95
C ILE A 107 -2.65 19.07 9.17
N ALA A 108 -2.97 19.77 8.09
CA ALA A 108 -3.85 20.93 8.13
C ALA A 108 -5.22 20.57 8.75
N SER A 109 -5.73 21.44 9.63
CA SER A 109 -6.99 21.23 10.36
C SER A 109 -7.05 19.96 11.23
N GLY A 110 -5.91 19.36 11.56
CA GLY A 110 -5.83 18.15 12.40
C GLY A 110 -5.88 18.40 13.90
N GLY A 111 -5.41 19.56 14.37
CA GLY A 111 -5.24 19.85 15.80
C GLY A 111 -4.17 18.96 16.46
N VAL A 112 -4.25 18.77 17.78
CA VAL A 112 -3.28 17.98 18.56
C VAL A 112 -3.95 16.91 19.42
N LEU A 113 -3.21 15.89 19.85
CA LEU A 113 -3.74 14.94 20.84
C LEU A 113 -4.06 15.68 22.14
N PRO A 114 -5.22 15.41 22.78
CA PRO A 114 -5.51 15.96 24.08
C PRO A 114 -4.47 15.49 25.10
N HIS A 115 -3.72 16.43 25.66
CA HIS A 115 -2.73 16.16 26.70
C HIS A 115 -2.59 17.39 27.59
N ILE A 116 -2.77 17.21 28.90
CA ILE A 116 -2.58 18.25 29.90
C ILE A 116 -1.43 17.80 30.80
N ASN A 117 -0.40 18.64 30.95
CA ASN A 117 0.71 18.32 31.84
C ASN A 117 0.16 18.18 33.28
N PRO A 118 0.52 17.12 34.03
CA PRO A 118 -0.02 16.88 35.37
C PRO A 118 0.13 18.03 36.36
N VAL A 119 1.16 18.88 36.19
CA VAL A 119 1.40 20.06 37.03
C VAL A 119 0.29 21.12 36.89
N LEU A 120 -0.38 21.15 35.73
CA LEU A 120 -1.47 22.08 35.45
C LEU A 120 -2.82 21.58 35.97
N LEU A 121 -2.89 20.33 36.43
CA LEU A 121 -4.11 19.82 37.03
C LEU A 121 -4.33 20.46 38.40
N PRO A 122 -5.58 20.74 38.78
CA PRO A 122 -5.88 21.22 40.12
C PRO A 122 -5.27 20.27 41.15
N LYS A 123 -4.52 20.83 42.11
CA LYS A 123 -4.03 20.04 43.24
C LYS A 123 -5.27 19.48 43.94
N PRO A 124 -5.33 18.16 44.22
CA PRO A 124 -6.51 17.58 44.86
C PRO A 124 -6.78 18.34 46.15
N ALA A 125 -7.93 19.00 46.23
CA ALA A 125 -8.31 19.74 47.41
C ALA A 125 -8.47 18.74 48.56
N PHE A 126 -7.64 18.88 49.59
CA PHE A 126 -7.93 18.32 50.91
C PHE A 126 -9.07 19.15 51.49
N ASN A 127 -10.30 18.90 51.03
CA ASN A 127 -11.49 19.44 51.67
C ASN A 127 -11.71 18.63 52.96
N GLY A 128 -11.18 19.14 54.07
CA GLY A 128 -11.71 18.83 55.38
C GLY A 128 -13.13 19.39 55.49
N GLY A 129 -14.11 18.51 55.72
CA GLY A 129 -15.51 18.89 55.93
C GLY A 129 -16.47 17.75 55.62
N ASP A 130 -16.92 17.07 56.67
CA ASP A 130 -17.90 16.01 56.67
C ASP A 130 -19.17 16.30 55.85
N ALA A 131 -19.48 15.41 54.90
CA ALA A 131 -20.82 15.29 54.33
C ALA A 131 -21.19 13.80 54.18
N LYS A 132 -21.93 13.30 55.18
CA LYS A 132 -22.61 12.00 55.13
C LYS A 132 -23.55 11.94 53.91
N LYS A 133 -23.36 10.88 53.11
CA LYS A 133 -24.32 10.11 52.29
C LYS A 133 -25.42 10.88 51.52
N LYS A 134 -25.33 10.81 50.18
CA LYS A 134 -26.39 10.22 49.35
C LYS A 134 -25.76 9.36 48.25
N ALA A 135 -25.90 8.05 48.40
CA ALA A 135 -25.58 7.09 47.36
C ALA A 135 -26.61 7.22 46.23
N ALA A 136 -26.15 7.65 45.05
CA ALA A 136 -26.90 7.59 43.80
C ALA A 136 -25.98 7.10 42.67
N LYS A 137 -25.89 5.77 42.58
CA LYS A 137 -25.91 4.96 41.36
C LYS A 137 -24.92 5.33 40.24
N SER A 138 -23.74 4.74 40.31
CA SER A 138 -22.91 4.42 39.14
C SER A 138 -23.69 3.53 38.16
N PRO A 139 -23.60 3.74 36.83
CA PRO A 139 -24.07 2.73 35.88
C PRO A 139 -23.05 1.59 35.86
N LYS A 140 -23.41 0.45 36.46
CA LYS A 140 -22.72 -0.82 36.23
C LYS A 140 -23.21 -1.44 34.91
N PRO A 141 -22.35 -2.22 34.23
CA PRO A 141 -22.60 -2.79 32.91
C PRO A 141 -23.77 -3.77 32.94
N ALA A 142 -24.55 -3.79 31.87
CA ALA A 142 -25.64 -4.74 31.70
C ALA A 142 -25.10 -6.18 31.59
N LYS A 143 -25.78 -7.06 32.31
CA LYS A 143 -25.49 -8.48 32.50
C LYS A 143 -25.72 -9.30 31.22
N THR A 144 -24.87 -10.32 31.09
CA THR A 144 -25.14 -11.67 30.58
C THR A 144 -26.60 -11.97 30.25
N VAL A 145 -26.85 -12.31 28.99
CA VAL A 145 -28.00 -13.11 28.55
C VAL A 145 -27.41 -14.46 28.11
N ALA A 146 -27.52 -15.46 28.98
CA ALA A 146 -27.48 -16.86 28.56
C ALA A 146 -28.88 -17.22 28.06
N ASP A 147 -28.93 -18.19 27.14
CA ASP A 147 -30.11 -18.84 26.55
C ASP A 147 -30.82 -18.11 25.40
N ILE A 148 -30.19 -18.15 24.22
CA ILE A 148 -30.86 -18.25 22.93
C ILE A 148 -30.21 -19.43 22.17
N PRO A 149 -30.99 -20.40 21.64
CA PRO A 149 -30.48 -21.67 21.14
C PRO A 149 -29.62 -21.52 19.87
N SER A 150 -28.54 -22.30 19.83
CA SER A 150 -27.64 -22.48 18.70
C SER A 150 -28.40 -23.01 17.47
N ALA A 151 -28.64 -22.16 16.48
CA ALA A 151 -29.05 -22.58 15.14
C ALA A 151 -27.79 -22.92 14.30
N PRO A 152 -27.85 -23.93 13.43
CA PRO A 152 -26.68 -24.58 12.87
C PRO A 152 -25.95 -23.73 11.83
N ALA A 153 -24.63 -23.91 11.79
CA ALA A 153 -23.74 -23.39 10.77
C ALA A 153 -24.26 -23.78 9.37
N ALA A 154 -24.58 -22.79 8.55
CA ALA A 154 -24.70 -22.99 7.12
C ALA A 154 -23.29 -23.23 6.57
N GLU A 155 -22.98 -24.49 6.29
CA GLU A 155 -21.82 -24.91 5.52
C GLU A 155 -21.85 -24.23 4.15
N PHE A 156 -20.97 -23.24 3.95
CA PHE A 156 -20.64 -22.75 2.63
C PHE A 156 -19.74 -23.80 1.96
N SER A 157 -20.36 -24.67 1.17
CA SER A 157 -19.69 -25.65 0.32
C SER A 157 -18.84 -24.93 -0.74
N PRO A 158 -17.50 -25.07 -0.75
CA PRO A 158 -16.71 -24.63 -1.89
C PRO A 158 -16.75 -25.72 -2.96
N ASN A 159 -17.64 -25.57 -3.95
CA ASN A 159 -17.44 -26.26 -5.22
C ASN A 159 -16.34 -25.54 -6.02
N PRO A 160 -15.19 -26.18 -6.30
CA PRO A 160 -14.23 -25.64 -7.24
C PRO A 160 -14.73 -25.83 -8.69
N PRO A 161 -14.58 -24.84 -9.60
CA PRO A 161 -14.78 -25.11 -11.01
C PRO A 161 -13.64 -25.99 -11.52
N ALA A 162 -14.00 -27.19 -11.97
CA ALA A 162 -13.13 -28.10 -12.70
C ALA A 162 -12.58 -27.44 -13.97
N ALA A 163 -11.26 -27.40 -14.11
CA ALA A 163 -10.57 -27.24 -15.39
C ALA A 163 -9.14 -27.78 -15.31
N ALA A 164 -8.98 -29.00 -15.85
CA ALA A 164 -7.81 -29.57 -16.54
C ALA A 164 -6.40 -29.10 -16.13
N ALA A 165 -5.69 -29.97 -15.41
CA ALA A 165 -4.23 -30.02 -15.41
C ALA A 165 -3.81 -31.35 -16.06
N ASP A 166 -3.37 -31.22 -17.30
CA ASP A 166 -2.60 -32.19 -18.07
C ASP A 166 -1.14 -32.21 -17.54
N SER A 167 -0.62 -33.41 -17.37
CA SER A 167 0.78 -33.85 -17.43
C SER A 167 1.92 -32.86 -17.13
N ALA A 168 2.69 -33.14 -16.07
CA ALA A 168 4.17 -33.11 -16.10
C ALA A 168 4.74 -33.55 -14.74
N SER A 169 5.07 -34.83 -14.63
CA SER A 169 6.15 -35.27 -13.75
C SER A 169 7.49 -35.11 -14.46
N ASP A 170 8.53 -34.99 -13.65
CA ASP A 170 9.93 -35.33 -13.93
C ASP A 170 10.95 -34.19 -14.16
N VAL A 171 11.59 -33.84 -13.04
CA VAL A 171 13.04 -33.92 -12.77
C VAL A 171 14.00 -33.47 -13.89
N ALA A 172 14.75 -32.39 -13.64
CA ALA A 172 16.21 -32.45 -13.50
C ALA A 172 16.86 -31.05 -13.39
N GLU A 173 17.49 -30.87 -12.25
CA GLU A 173 18.63 -30.03 -11.96
C GLU A 173 19.73 -30.16 -13.03
N ASN A 174 20.17 -29.05 -13.65
CA ASN A 174 21.58 -28.89 -14.01
C ASN A 174 21.95 -27.42 -14.26
N VAL A 175 22.72 -26.86 -13.35
CA VAL A 175 23.54 -25.65 -13.53
C VAL A 175 24.89 -26.09 -14.08
N PRO A 176 25.40 -25.44 -15.14
CA PRO A 176 26.79 -24.99 -15.02
C PRO A 176 26.98 -23.55 -15.50
N ASN A 177 27.35 -22.74 -14.52
CA ASN A 177 28.49 -21.82 -14.50
C ASN A 177 29.01 -21.25 -15.83
N SER A 178 29.04 -19.91 -15.85
CA SER A 178 29.79 -19.09 -16.80
C SER A 178 31.30 -19.34 -16.71
N PRO A 179 32.07 -19.02 -17.76
CA PRO A 179 33.24 -18.21 -17.49
C PRO A 179 33.33 -16.96 -18.36
N ASN A 180 33.51 -15.87 -17.64
CA ASN A 180 33.98 -14.56 -18.05
C ASN A 180 35.28 -14.70 -18.89
N ALA A 181 35.32 -14.14 -20.10
CA ALA A 181 36.55 -14.01 -20.90
C ALA A 181 37.04 -12.56 -20.86
N PRO A 182 38.35 -12.32 -20.63
CA PRO A 182 38.91 -10.97 -20.43
C PRO A 182 39.01 -10.17 -21.74
N ARG A 183 38.75 -8.87 -21.63
CA ARG A 183 38.98 -7.87 -22.67
C ARG A 183 40.48 -7.66 -22.87
N SER A 184 40.96 -7.80 -24.10
CA SER A 184 42.29 -7.37 -24.53
C SER A 184 42.33 -5.85 -24.78
N PRO A 185 43.37 -5.11 -24.36
CA PRO A 185 43.62 -3.76 -24.83
C PRO A 185 44.58 -3.81 -26.03
N SER A 186 44.12 -3.44 -27.23
CA SER A 186 45.02 -3.18 -28.36
C SER A 186 45.36 -1.69 -28.41
N SER A 187 46.61 -1.40 -28.07
CA SER A 187 47.35 -0.19 -28.36
C SER A 187 47.51 0.08 -29.86
N GLY A 188 47.67 1.36 -30.21
CA GLY A 188 48.28 1.81 -31.48
C GLY A 188 47.55 3.00 -32.08
N VAL A 189 47.93 4.25 -31.78
CA VAL A 189 49.03 5.09 -32.30
C VAL A 189 48.61 6.05 -33.42
N SER A 190 48.96 7.32 -33.18
CA SER A 190 49.45 8.34 -34.13
C SER A 190 48.46 9.07 -35.05
N GLY A 191 48.43 10.40 -34.88
CA GLY A 191 47.84 11.33 -35.84
C GLY A 191 47.67 12.76 -35.33
N LEU A 192 48.69 13.34 -34.69
CA LEU A 192 48.75 14.78 -34.41
C LEU A 192 49.57 15.43 -35.53
N SER A 193 48.94 16.23 -36.38
CA SER A 193 49.62 17.14 -37.31
C SER A 193 49.04 18.53 -37.14
N THR A 194 49.89 19.45 -36.72
CA THR A 194 49.66 20.89 -36.59
C THR A 194 50.88 21.54 -37.23
N THR A 195 50.73 22.19 -38.37
CA THR A 195 51.66 23.26 -38.80
C THR A 195 50.98 24.16 -39.83
N THR A 196 51.08 25.46 -39.51
CA THR A 196 51.18 26.66 -40.37
C THR A 196 50.10 26.97 -41.41
#